data_AF-A0AAW7W9I4-F1
#
_entry.id   AF-A0AAW7W9I4-F1
#
_cell.length_a   1.000
_cell.length_b   1.000
_cell.length_c   1.000
_cell.angle_alpha   90.00
_cell.angle_beta   90.00
_cell.angle_gamma   90.00
#
_symmetry.space_group_name_H-M   'P 1'
#
loop_
_entity.id
_entity.type
_entity.pdbx_description
1 polymer ?
#
loop_
_entity_poly.entity_id
_entity_poly.type
_entity_poly.pdbx_seq_one_letter_code
_entity_poly.pdbx_strand_id
1 'polypeptide(L)'
;MSGLKKILIVIGSVIALATGLNLYFQYQNHQEHMQLKTSFEERDNIAVLQRLMASEKYASDIRKAGYVVPPDGAIRLDGGIDSIEIKGDIDLDISNPGRNGVTAYYRIEIDGKITSVLYELDKNFDLVSSAYFQINEKNIKESVNISQSEEERLLKIVQSEIDGFMKKMYQTLYG
;
A
#
# COMPACT_ATOMS: atom_id res chain seq x y z
N MET A 1 30.84 32.35 37.87
CA MET A 1 30.06 31.08 37.89
C MET A 1 31.01 29.90 38.00
N SER A 2 30.83 29.02 38.99
CA SER A 2 31.63 27.79 39.17
C SER A 2 31.50 26.85 37.97
N GLY A 3 32.57 26.11 37.63
CA GLY A 3 32.59 25.13 36.53
C GLY A 3 31.47 24.09 36.64
N LEU A 4 31.14 23.65 37.86
CA LEU A 4 30.04 22.71 38.13
C LEU A 4 28.68 23.27 37.67
N LYS A 5 28.42 24.55 37.90
CA LYS A 5 27.16 25.20 37.47
C LYS A 5 27.04 25.24 35.95
N LYS A 6 28.16 25.47 35.23
CA LYS A 6 28.17 25.44 33.76
C LYS A 6 27.90 24.04 33.22
N ILE A 7 28.51 23.02 33.82
CA ILE A 7 28.31 21.61 33.43
C ILE A 7 26.85 21.19 33.63
N LEU A 8 26.24 21.51 34.77
CA LEU A 8 24.84 21.19 35.05
C LEU A 8 23.86 21.87 34.09
N ILE A 9 24.13 23.12 33.68
CA ILE A 9 23.32 23.81 32.67
C ILE A 9 23.41 23.10 31.33
N VAL A 10 24.61 22.73 30.89
CA VAL A 10 24.79 22.00 29.61
C VAL A 10 24.06 20.66 29.64
N ILE A 11 24.21 19.88 30.71
CA ILE A 11 23.51 18.60 30.88
C ILE A 11 21.98 18.81 30.85
N GLY A 12 21.47 19.78 31.60
CA GLY A 12 20.04 20.12 31.61
C GLY A 12 19.51 20.50 30.22
N SER A 13 20.26 21.31 29.46
CA SER A 13 19.90 21.71 28.10
C SER A 13 19.88 20.52 27.13
N VAL A 14 20.85 19.61 27.21
CA VAL A 14 20.89 18.41 26.36
C VAL A 14 19.71 17.48 26.67
N ILE A 15 19.38 17.29 27.95
CA ILE A 15 18.22 16.48 28.36
C ILE A 15 16.93 17.13 27.84
N ALA A 16 16.77 18.44 28.01
CA ALA A 16 15.59 19.16 27.54
C ALA A 16 15.42 19.04 26.01
N LEU A 17 16.50 19.16 25.24
CA LEU A 17 16.49 19.02 23.79
C LEU A 17 16.12 17.58 23.36
N ALA A 18 16.78 16.57 23.95
CA ALA A 18 16.50 15.17 23.64
C ALA A 18 15.05 14.78 23.97
N THR A 19 14.55 15.22 25.12
CA THR A 19 13.17 14.98 25.55
C THR A 19 12.18 15.70 24.64
N GLY A 20 12.44 16.97 24.31
CA GLY A 20 11.59 17.75 23.42
C GLY A 20 11.49 17.16 22.01
N LEU A 21 12.61 16.68 21.45
CA LEU A 21 12.63 16.05 20.14
C LEU A 21 11.85 14.72 20.13
N ASN A 22 12.01 13.91 21.18
CA ASN A 22 11.25 12.65 21.31
C ASN A 22 9.74 12.92 21.40
N LEU A 23 9.32 13.88 22.23
CA LEU A 23 7.92 14.30 22.34
C LEU A 23 7.35 14.80 21.00
N TYR A 24 8.15 15.56 20.25
CA TYR A 24 7.76 16.03 18.92
C TYR A 24 7.52 14.87 17.96
N PHE A 25 8.43 13.89 17.90
CA PHE A 25 8.25 12.71 17.04
C PHE A 25 7.07 11.84 17.47
N GLN A 26 6.85 11.68 18.78
CA GLN A 26 5.67 10.97 19.30
C GLN A 26 4.37 11.67 18.89
N TYR A 27 4.32 13.00 19.02
CA TYR A 27 3.17 13.80 18.61
C TYR A 27 2.91 13.68 17.11
N GLN A 28 3.94 13.82 16.27
CA GLN A 28 3.78 13.67 14.82
C GLN A 28 3.30 12.27 14.44
N ASN A 29 3.90 11.22 15.00
CA ASN A 29 3.46 9.85 14.73
C ASN A 29 2.01 9.61 15.14
N HIS A 30 1.58 10.18 16.26
CA HIS A 30 0.19 10.11 16.69
C HIS A 30 -0.75 10.83 15.71
N GLN A 31 -0.39 12.03 15.26
CA GLN A 31 -1.17 12.77 14.27
C GLN A 31 -1.32 12.00 12.96
N GLU A 32 -0.22 11.44 12.43
CA GLU A 32 -0.28 10.63 11.20
C GLU A 32 -1.16 9.39 11.35
N HIS A 33 -1.06 8.71 12.49
CA HIS A 33 -1.88 7.53 12.79
C HIS A 33 -3.38 7.88 12.85
N MET A 34 -3.72 9.04 13.41
CA MET A 34 -5.10 9.53 13.45
C MET A 34 -5.58 9.99 12.07
N GLN A 35 -4.73 10.64 11.27
CA GLN A 35 -5.07 11.01 9.89
C GLN A 35 -5.35 9.78 9.02
N LEU A 36 -4.55 8.72 9.14
CA LEU A 36 -4.82 7.46 8.43
C LEU A 36 -6.17 6.88 8.86
N LYS A 37 -6.50 6.92 10.16
CA LYS A 37 -7.79 6.45 10.68
C LYS A 37 -8.95 7.23 10.05
N THR A 38 -8.84 8.55 10.02
CA THR A 38 -9.84 9.42 9.39
C THR A 38 -10.01 9.09 7.90
N SER A 39 -8.92 8.86 7.15
CA SER A 39 -9.01 8.46 5.74
C SER A 39 -9.77 7.14 5.54
N PHE A 40 -9.61 6.17 6.44
CA PHE A 40 -10.42 4.94 6.42
C PHE A 40 -11.91 5.22 6.70
N GLU A 41 -12.21 6.03 7.72
CA GLU A 41 -13.58 6.37 8.11
C GLU A 41 -14.31 7.17 7.02
N GLU A 42 -13.60 8.04 6.30
CA GLU A 42 -14.10 8.82 5.16
C GLU A 42 -14.15 8.02 3.86
N ARG A 43 -13.62 6.78 3.85
CA ARG A 43 -13.45 5.94 2.65
C ARG A 43 -12.64 6.62 1.55
N ASP A 44 -11.66 7.43 1.93
CA ASP A 44 -10.66 7.97 0.99
C ASP A 44 -9.61 6.90 0.71
N ASN A 45 -9.98 5.95 -0.15
CA ASN A 45 -9.18 4.76 -0.44
C ASN A 45 -7.78 5.10 -0.95
N ILE A 46 -7.66 6.15 -1.76
CA ILE A 46 -6.38 6.60 -2.31
C ILE A 46 -5.53 7.19 -1.19
N ALA A 47 -6.07 8.05 -0.33
CA ALA A 47 -5.30 8.58 0.80
C ALA A 47 -4.86 7.49 1.78
N VAL A 48 -5.71 6.48 2.02
CA VAL A 48 -5.34 5.30 2.81
C VAL A 48 -4.17 4.56 2.19
N LEU A 49 -4.28 4.15 0.91
CA LEU A 49 -3.22 3.40 0.22
C LEU A 49 -1.92 4.21 0.15
N GLN A 50 -2.00 5.51 -0.16
CA GLN A 50 -0.84 6.41 -0.18
C GLN A 50 -0.13 6.43 1.17
N ARG A 51 -0.86 6.45 2.29
CA ARG A 51 -0.27 6.46 3.64
C ARG A 51 0.31 5.11 4.03
N LEU A 52 -0.39 4.03 3.71
CA LEU A 52 0.09 2.67 3.97
C LEU A 52 1.38 2.38 3.20
N MET A 53 1.48 2.89 1.96
CA MET A 53 2.58 2.61 1.04
C MET A 53 3.65 3.70 0.99
N ALA A 54 3.51 4.81 1.73
CA ALA A 54 4.46 5.93 1.71
C ALA A 54 5.85 5.59 2.31
N SER A 55 5.96 4.54 3.12
CA SER A 55 7.24 4.14 3.74
C SER A 55 7.14 2.72 4.32
N GLU A 56 8.23 2.24 4.91
CA GLU A 56 8.28 0.98 5.67
C GLU A 56 7.38 0.97 6.91
N LYS A 57 6.89 2.14 7.38
CA LYS A 57 6.17 2.30 8.66
C LYS A 57 5.07 1.26 8.88
N TYR A 58 4.27 0.96 7.85
CA TYR A 58 3.17 0.00 7.93
C TYR A 58 3.49 -1.37 7.32
N ALA A 59 4.71 -1.59 6.80
CA ALA A 59 5.09 -2.85 6.16
C ALA A 59 4.95 -4.05 7.11
N SER A 60 5.32 -3.90 8.38
CA SER A 60 5.13 -4.96 9.38
C SER A 60 3.66 -5.29 9.61
N ASP A 61 2.79 -4.28 9.67
CA ASP A 61 1.36 -4.48 9.93
C ASP A 61 0.65 -5.06 8.70
N ILE A 62 1.05 -4.66 7.50
CA ILE A 62 0.58 -5.27 6.24
C ILE A 62 0.95 -6.76 6.19
N ARG A 63 2.18 -7.13 6.58
CA ARG A 63 2.61 -8.54 6.68
C ARG A 63 1.82 -9.31 7.75
N LYS A 64 1.59 -8.72 8.93
CA LYS A 64 0.76 -9.33 9.98
C LYS A 64 -0.69 -9.53 9.55
N ALA A 65 -1.20 -8.63 8.71
CA ALA A 65 -2.53 -8.74 8.12
C ALA A 65 -2.63 -9.87 7.09
N GLY A 66 -1.50 -10.45 6.65
CA GLY A 66 -1.43 -11.60 5.75
C GLY A 66 -1.04 -11.26 4.32
N TYR A 67 -0.65 -10.01 4.05
CA TYR A 67 -0.29 -9.53 2.71
C TYR A 67 1.21 -9.47 2.53
N VAL A 68 1.66 -9.50 1.28
CA VAL A 68 3.09 -9.47 0.95
C VAL A 68 3.47 -8.08 0.44
N VAL A 69 4.63 -7.61 0.89
CA VAL A 69 5.25 -6.34 0.47
C VAL A 69 6.74 -6.60 0.28
N PRO A 70 7.47 -5.75 -0.48
CA PRO A 70 8.90 -5.92 -0.70
C PRO A 70 9.69 -6.00 0.62
N PRO A 71 10.92 -6.53 0.59
CA PRO A 71 11.81 -6.48 1.74
C PRO A 71 12.08 -5.05 2.21
N ASP A 72 12.26 -4.84 3.51
CA ASP A 72 12.46 -3.52 4.12
C ASP A 72 13.63 -2.74 3.49
N GLY A 73 14.69 -3.45 3.06
CA GLY A 73 15.80 -2.85 2.35
C GLY A 73 15.41 -2.22 1.00
N ALA A 74 14.53 -2.87 0.23
CA ALA A 74 14.02 -2.33 -1.02
C ALA A 74 13.12 -1.11 -0.76
N ILE A 75 12.19 -1.23 0.20
CA ILE A 75 11.29 -0.13 0.59
C ILE A 75 12.07 1.13 0.96
N ARG A 76 13.18 1.00 1.70
CA ARG A 76 14.03 2.16 2.07
C ARG A 76 14.76 2.77 0.88
N LEU A 77 15.18 1.95 -0.08
CA LEU A 77 15.85 2.42 -1.29
C LEU A 77 14.87 3.17 -2.21
N ASP A 78 13.66 2.65 -2.34
CA ASP A 78 12.62 3.21 -3.21
C ASP A 78 11.82 4.32 -2.53
N GLY A 79 11.95 4.46 -1.20
CA GLY A 79 11.29 5.49 -0.40
C GLY A 79 9.80 5.22 -0.15
N GLY A 80 9.34 3.98 -0.39
CA GLY A 80 7.94 3.58 -0.28
C GLY A 80 7.74 2.12 -0.67
N ILE A 81 6.55 1.61 -0.42
CA ILE A 81 6.10 0.29 -0.90
C ILE A 81 5.63 0.52 -2.33
N ASP A 82 6.23 -0.16 -3.30
CA ASP A 82 5.89 -0.05 -4.72
C ASP A 82 4.68 -0.92 -5.10
N SER A 83 4.51 -2.08 -4.45
CA SER A 83 3.33 -2.94 -4.58
C SER A 83 2.96 -3.68 -3.29
N ILE A 84 1.69 -4.08 -3.22
CA ILE A 84 1.18 -5.03 -2.22
C ILE A 84 0.60 -6.23 -2.98
N GLU A 85 1.04 -7.42 -2.62
CA GLU A 85 0.55 -8.70 -3.14
C GLU A 85 -0.54 -9.24 -2.20
N ILE A 86 -1.72 -9.48 -2.76
CA ILE A 86 -2.93 -10.01 -2.13
C ILE A 86 -3.16 -11.41 -2.67
N LYS A 87 -3.04 -12.40 -1.77
CA LYS A 87 -3.31 -13.80 -2.09
C LYS A 87 -4.75 -14.14 -1.76
N GLY A 88 -5.59 -14.23 -2.79
CA GLY A 88 -7.00 -14.59 -2.65
C GLY A 88 -7.43 -15.60 -3.70
N ASP A 89 -8.54 -15.29 -4.35
CA ASP A 89 -9.05 -16.04 -5.51
C ASP A 89 -8.13 -15.83 -6.72
N ILE A 90 -7.43 -14.70 -6.78
CA ILE A 90 -6.33 -14.40 -7.69
C ILE A 90 -5.08 -13.97 -6.91
N ASP A 91 -3.92 -14.11 -7.54
CA ASP A 91 -2.67 -13.57 -7.02
C ASP A 91 -2.52 -12.13 -7.54
N LEU A 92 -3.02 -11.18 -6.75
CA LEU A 92 -3.23 -9.79 -7.14
C LEU A 92 -2.14 -8.89 -6.59
N ASP A 93 -1.45 -8.17 -7.46
CA ASP A 93 -0.58 -7.06 -7.12
C ASP A 93 -1.32 -5.73 -7.29
N ILE A 94 -1.41 -4.93 -6.23
CA ILE A 94 -1.80 -3.52 -6.32
C ILE A 94 -0.57 -2.62 -6.25
N SER A 95 -0.42 -1.71 -7.20
CA SER A 95 0.68 -0.76 -7.20
C SER A 95 0.50 0.33 -6.14
N ASN A 96 1.58 1.05 -5.83
CA ASN A 96 1.47 2.32 -5.12
C ASN A 96 0.50 3.24 -5.89
N PRO A 97 -0.54 3.77 -5.23
CA PRO A 97 -1.55 4.56 -5.91
C PRO A 97 -0.98 5.86 -6.46
N GLY A 98 -1.42 6.22 -7.66
CA GLY A 98 -1.23 7.57 -8.18
C GLY A 98 -2.12 8.58 -7.46
N ARG A 99 -2.30 9.75 -8.08
CA ARG A 99 -3.22 10.76 -7.54
C ARG A 99 -4.69 10.36 -7.59
N ASN A 100 -5.10 9.57 -8.58
CA ASN A 100 -6.50 9.38 -8.93
C ASN A 100 -6.94 7.91 -8.98
N GLY A 101 -6.06 6.97 -8.63
CA GLY A 101 -6.32 5.57 -8.90
C GLY A 101 -5.17 4.65 -8.53
N VAL A 102 -5.40 3.37 -8.74
CA VAL A 102 -4.46 2.28 -8.49
C VAL A 102 -4.41 1.35 -9.70
N THR A 103 -3.25 0.75 -9.94
CA THR A 103 -3.11 -0.29 -10.94
C THR A 103 -3.17 -1.64 -10.26
N ALA A 104 -4.04 -2.52 -10.74
CA ALA A 104 -4.16 -3.91 -10.35
C ALA A 104 -3.55 -4.81 -11.43
N TYR A 105 -2.63 -5.68 -11.06
CA TYR A 105 -1.98 -6.64 -11.95
C TYR A 105 -2.11 -8.05 -11.40
N TYR A 106 -2.42 -9.00 -12.27
CA TYR A 106 -2.42 -10.42 -11.92
C TYR A 106 -2.26 -11.29 -13.16
N ARG A 107 -2.00 -12.58 -12.93
CA ARG A 107 -2.00 -13.59 -13.99
C ARG A 107 -3.05 -14.63 -13.71
N ILE A 108 -3.82 -14.98 -14.73
CA ILE A 108 -4.87 -15.99 -14.63
C ILE A 108 -4.95 -16.80 -15.93
N GLU A 109 -5.38 -18.05 -15.84
CA GLU A 109 -5.68 -18.86 -17.01
C GLU A 109 -7.05 -18.49 -17.60
N ILE A 110 -7.07 -18.13 -18.88
CA ILE A 110 -8.28 -17.86 -19.66
C ILE A 110 -8.17 -18.70 -20.94
N ASP A 111 -9.19 -19.53 -21.20
CA ASP A 111 -9.22 -20.44 -22.37
C ASP A 111 -7.96 -21.31 -22.52
N GLY A 112 -7.43 -21.82 -21.41
CA GLY A 112 -6.23 -22.67 -21.39
C GLY A 112 -4.90 -21.93 -21.55
N LYS A 113 -4.90 -20.58 -21.50
CA LYS A 113 -3.69 -19.76 -21.65
C LYS A 113 -3.51 -18.79 -20.49
N ILE A 114 -2.29 -18.71 -19.97
CA ILE A 114 -1.92 -17.71 -18.96
C ILE A 114 -2.00 -16.32 -19.58
N THR A 115 -2.89 -15.51 -19.02
CA THR A 115 -3.16 -14.12 -19.41
C THR A 115 -2.71 -13.21 -18.28
N SER A 116 -1.84 -12.26 -18.59
CA SER A 116 -1.55 -11.11 -17.73
C SER A 116 -2.67 -10.10 -17.88
N VAL A 117 -3.29 -9.72 -16.77
CA VAL A 117 -4.35 -8.72 -16.70
C VAL A 117 -3.82 -7.49 -16.01
N LEU A 118 -4.13 -6.32 -16.58
CA LEU A 118 -3.80 -5.02 -16.02
C LEU A 118 -5.07 -4.17 -15.98
N TYR A 119 -5.50 -3.76 -14.80
CA TYR A 119 -6.61 -2.83 -14.61
C TYR A 119 -6.10 -1.51 -14.04
N GLU A 120 -6.51 -0.41 -14.64
CA GLU A 120 -6.44 0.90 -14.03
C GLU A 120 -7.78 1.16 -13.37
N LEU A 121 -7.77 1.33 -12.06
CA LEU A 121 -8.95 1.58 -11.24
C LEU A 121 -8.92 3.01 -10.72
N ASP A 122 -10.07 3.68 -10.67
CA ASP A 122 -10.18 5.01 -10.09
C ASP A 122 -10.19 4.97 -8.55
N LYS A 123 -10.42 6.12 -7.90
CA LYS A 123 -10.49 6.25 -6.44
C LYS A 123 -11.61 5.43 -5.76
N ASN A 124 -12.66 5.09 -6.51
CA ASN A 124 -13.76 4.24 -6.04
C ASN A 124 -13.52 2.77 -6.39
N PHE A 125 -12.37 2.46 -7.00
CA PHE A 125 -12.04 1.18 -7.61
C PHE A 125 -12.93 0.81 -8.81
N ASP A 126 -13.51 1.80 -9.48
CA ASP A 126 -14.21 1.61 -10.75
C ASP A 126 -13.18 1.46 -11.89
N LEU A 127 -13.48 0.58 -12.84
CA LEU A 127 -12.58 0.32 -13.98
C LEU A 127 -12.49 1.54 -14.90
N VAL A 128 -11.28 2.07 -15.09
CA VAL A 128 -10.95 3.15 -16.02
C VAL A 128 -10.48 2.58 -17.35
N SER A 129 -9.57 1.61 -17.29
CA SER A 129 -9.04 0.93 -18.47
C SER A 129 -8.57 -0.47 -18.13
N SER A 130 -8.56 -1.34 -19.14
CA SER A 130 -8.07 -2.72 -19.03
C SER A 130 -7.14 -3.06 -20.18
N ALA A 131 -6.15 -3.90 -19.89
CA ALA A 131 -5.27 -4.47 -20.89
C ALA A 131 -4.97 -5.94 -20.57
N TYR A 132 -4.93 -6.76 -21.62
CA TYR A 132 -4.76 -8.21 -21.52
C TYR A 132 -3.64 -8.67 -22.42
N PHE A 133 -2.71 -9.46 -21.88
CA PHE A 133 -1.57 -9.94 -22.63
C PHE A 133 -1.34 -11.43 -22.45
N GLN A 134 -1.03 -12.11 -23.53
CA GLN A 134 -0.61 -13.51 -23.53
C GLN A 134 0.77 -13.64 -24.16
N ILE A 135 1.47 -14.73 -23.82
CA ILE A 135 2.69 -15.14 -24.53
C ILE A 135 2.28 -16.23 -25.50
N ASN A 136 2.49 -16.01 -26.80
CA ASN A 136 2.17 -17.00 -27.81
C ASN A 136 3.24 -18.10 -27.90
N GLU A 137 3.00 -19.09 -28.77
CA GLU A 137 3.90 -20.24 -28.98
C GLU A 137 5.32 -19.85 -29.44
N LYS A 138 5.50 -18.62 -29.93
CA LYS A 138 6.80 -18.07 -30.35
C LYS A 138 7.48 -17.24 -29.27
N ASN A 139 6.98 -17.29 -28.03
CA ASN A 139 7.44 -16.47 -26.90
C ASN A 139 7.29 -14.95 -27.12
N ILE A 140 6.32 -14.52 -27.93
CA ILE A 140 6.05 -13.10 -28.17
C ILE A 140 4.86 -12.66 -27.32
N LYS A 141 5.00 -11.52 -26.63
CA LYS A 141 3.90 -10.87 -25.91
C LYS A 141 2.93 -10.24 -26.91
N GLU A 142 1.67 -10.62 -26.86
CA GLU A 142 0.61 -10.07 -27.70
C GLU A 142 -0.56 -9.56 -26.86
N SER A 143 -1.21 -8.50 -27.32
CA SER A 143 -2.46 -8.03 -26.73
C SER A 143 -3.59 -8.96 -27.16
N VAL A 144 -4.45 -9.34 -26.23
CA VAL A 144 -5.62 -10.16 -26.49
C VAL A 144 -6.89 -9.45 -26.01
N ASN A 145 -8.05 -9.96 -26.42
CA ASN A 145 -9.33 -9.52 -25.91
C ASN A 145 -9.94 -10.67 -25.10
N ILE A 146 -10.69 -10.33 -24.06
CA ILE A 146 -11.55 -11.27 -23.34
C ILE A 146 -13.01 -10.86 -23.50
N SER A 147 -13.95 -11.75 -23.17
CA SER A 147 -15.35 -11.38 -23.21
C SER A 147 -15.68 -10.37 -22.09
N GLN A 148 -16.65 -9.49 -22.35
CA GLN A 148 -17.12 -8.54 -21.35
C GLN A 148 -17.62 -9.24 -20.07
N SER A 149 -18.28 -10.39 -20.20
CA SER A 149 -18.75 -11.16 -19.04
C SER A 149 -17.59 -11.66 -18.16
N GLU A 150 -16.45 -12.01 -18.76
CA GLU A 150 -15.27 -12.45 -18.03
C GLU A 150 -14.57 -11.25 -17.38
N GLU A 151 -14.45 -10.11 -18.06
CA GLU A 151 -13.96 -8.85 -17.46
C GLU A 151 -14.79 -8.44 -16.24
N GLU A 152 -16.12 -8.44 -16.35
CA GLU A 152 -17.02 -8.09 -15.24
C GLU A 152 -16.89 -9.08 -14.06
N ARG A 153 -16.67 -10.37 -14.34
CA ARG A 153 -16.44 -11.38 -13.31
C ARG A 153 -15.12 -11.13 -12.59
N LEU A 154 -14.03 -10.94 -13.33
CA LEU A 154 -12.69 -10.75 -12.76
C LEU A 154 -12.57 -9.42 -12.02
N LEU A 155 -13.16 -8.34 -12.54
CA LEU A 155 -13.21 -7.04 -11.88
C LEU A 155 -13.88 -7.14 -10.49
N LYS A 156 -14.98 -7.90 -10.37
CA LYS A 156 -15.64 -8.11 -9.07
C LYS A 156 -14.74 -8.82 -8.06
N ILE A 157 -13.92 -9.77 -8.52
CA ILE A 157 -12.94 -10.46 -7.66
C ILE A 157 -11.90 -9.46 -7.17
N VAL A 158 -11.28 -8.70 -8.10
CA VAL A 158 -10.29 -7.65 -7.77
C VAL A 158 -10.86 -6.65 -6.76
N GLN A 159 -12.05 -6.11 -7.01
CA GLN A 159 -12.71 -5.16 -6.12
C GLN A 159 -12.98 -5.76 -4.73
N SER A 160 -13.41 -7.02 -4.67
CA SER A 160 -13.66 -7.73 -3.41
C SER A 160 -12.37 -7.98 -2.62
N GLU A 161 -11.27 -8.33 -3.29
CA GLU A 161 -9.97 -8.54 -2.66
C GLU A 161 -9.39 -7.23 -2.11
N ILE A 162 -9.49 -6.13 -2.86
CA ILE A 162 -9.06 -4.81 -2.40
C ILE A 162 -9.92 -4.35 -1.21
N ASP A 163 -11.24 -4.49 -1.26
CA ASP A 163 -12.12 -4.15 -0.13
C ASP A 163 -11.79 -5.01 1.12
N GLY A 164 -11.52 -6.30 0.91
CA GLY A 164 -11.04 -7.20 1.96
C GLY A 164 -9.73 -6.72 2.59
N PHE A 165 -8.76 -6.32 1.77
CA PHE A 165 -7.52 -5.71 2.22
C PHE A 165 -7.76 -4.46 3.07
N MET A 166 -8.58 -3.52 2.59
CA MET A 166 -8.87 -2.28 3.29
C MET A 166 -9.49 -2.53 4.66
N LYS A 167 -10.47 -3.43 4.74
CA LYS A 167 -11.12 -3.83 5.99
C LYS A 167 -10.14 -4.50 6.95
N LYS A 168 -9.30 -5.41 6.44
CA LYS A 168 -8.31 -6.13 7.26
C LYS A 168 -7.25 -5.19 7.81
N MET A 169 -6.78 -4.24 7.01
CA MET A 169 -5.83 -3.22 7.47
C MET A 169 -6.43 -2.33 8.54
N TYR A 170 -7.67 -1.87 8.37
CA TYR A 170 -8.36 -1.10 9.41
C TYR A 170 -8.45 -1.88 10.73
N GLN A 171 -8.89 -3.15 10.68
CA GLN A 171 -8.96 -4.00 11.87
C GLN A 171 -7.58 -4.25 12.49
N THR A 172 -6.54 -4.40 11.69
CA THR A 172 -5.17 -4.67 12.18
C THR A 172 -4.59 -3.46 12.91
N LEU A 173 -4.89 -2.25 12.45
CA LEU A 173 -4.34 -1.01 13.00
C LEU A 173 -5.17 -0.43 14.15
N TYR A 174 -6.49 -0.64 14.14
CA TYR A 174 -7.42 0.07 15.03
C TYR A 174 -8.40 -0.82 15.79
N GLY A 175 -8.41 -2.13 15.52
CA GLY A 175 -9.37 -3.07 16.09
C GLY A 175 -8.85 -3.89 17.25
#